data_AF-A0A5D4UPN9-F1
#
_entry.id   AF-A0A5D4UPN9-F1
#
_cell.length_a   1.000
_cell.length_b   1.000
_cell.length_c   1.000
_cell.angle_alpha   90.00
_cell.angle_beta   90.00
_cell.angle_gamma   90.00
#
_symmetry.space_group_name_H-M   'P 1'
#
loop_
_entity.id
_entity.type
_entity.pdbx_description
1 polymer ?
#
loop_
_entity_poly.entity_id
_entity_poly.type
_entity_poly.pdbx_seq_one_letter_code
_entity_poly.pdbx_strand_id
1 'polypeptide(L)'
;MGVITLSSGILIKFYREKKELTQEELGKGICSVTHISKIERGNTQYSPEITHLLSKKLGIDLKKEMQSLQKYERLLDQWLDSMVLQQKSEIERLKNEVEENALFLIQSVKNKYFLLQSRYYLLEGNITQAEILLDKMKKHRKELNAYEIHLLHHLLGITEVLKGDFKKALEYLLEINEKEYLNHEFFYQIAIAYHNLHFKVKAYYYSELALDYFRKTNNFKKVIDAETIKLINEGRNELWNFEDLVDRYNRLIAQCDILNETSKKAALLSNLAYEHSYAGDNENAKKYYEKTLSLLGKNKNSPTYLNNLIGYVYCCLHIEGDQDEQQLKQLIEIGSQIAKDIHDQSSYQFFKMLSLLFENKKNQYYQFIEEKIIPMLEEKGKHQQLQTYERTMYQHYLEQGNQEKALQYASRLVQNC
;
A
#
# COMPACT_ATOMS: atom_id res chain seq x y z
N MET A 1 10.49 3.46 -21.14
CA MET A 1 11.84 2.90 -21.32
C MET A 1 12.80 4.02 -21.69
N GLY A 2 13.55 4.54 -20.73
CA GLY A 2 14.71 5.38 -21.04
C GLY A 2 15.83 4.44 -21.49
N VAL A 3 16.23 4.53 -22.75
CA VAL A 3 17.34 3.74 -23.28
C VAL A 3 18.62 4.27 -22.63
N ILE A 4 19.10 3.60 -21.59
CA ILE A 4 20.49 3.75 -21.18
C ILE A 4 21.30 3.24 -22.37
N THR A 5 22.04 4.12 -23.02
CA THR A 5 23.00 3.70 -24.05
C THR A 5 24.10 2.92 -23.32
N LEU A 6 23.95 1.59 -23.23
CA LEU A 6 24.99 0.72 -22.67
C LEU A 6 26.29 0.97 -23.42
N SER A 7 27.23 1.66 -22.77
CA SER A 7 28.53 1.86 -23.36
C SER A 7 29.38 0.64 -23.05
N SER A 8 30.03 0.09 -24.07
CA SER A 8 30.94 -1.05 -23.89
C SER A 8 32.10 -0.70 -22.94
N GLY A 9 32.39 0.59 -22.76
CA GLY A 9 33.33 1.11 -21.79
C GLY A 9 33.01 0.77 -20.33
N ILE A 10 31.74 0.74 -19.93
CA ILE A 10 31.34 0.36 -18.56
C ILE A 10 31.69 -1.11 -18.29
N LEU A 11 31.50 -1.98 -19.28
CA LEU A 11 31.90 -3.39 -19.19
C LEU A 11 33.41 -3.55 -19.15
N ILE A 12 34.15 -2.82 -20.00
CA ILE A 12 35.62 -2.80 -19.99
C ILE A 12 36.12 -2.42 -18.59
N LYS A 13 35.55 -1.36 -17.98
CA LYS A 13 35.87 -0.94 -16.62
C LYS A 13 35.61 -2.05 -15.60
N PHE A 14 34.43 -2.67 -15.65
CA PHE A 14 34.05 -3.73 -14.72
C PHE A 14 35.01 -4.92 -14.78
N TYR A 15 35.31 -5.43 -15.98
CA TYR A 15 36.23 -6.57 -16.14
C TYR A 15 37.67 -6.21 -15.81
N ARG A 16 38.09 -4.95 -16.03
CA ARG A 16 39.38 -4.43 -15.58
C ARG A 16 39.49 -4.50 -14.06
N GLU A 17 38.49 -3.97 -13.34
CA GLU A 17 38.45 -3.95 -11.87
C GLU A 17 38.36 -5.37 -11.30
N LYS A 18 37.59 -6.26 -11.92
CA LYS A 18 37.51 -7.67 -11.54
C LYS A 18 38.85 -8.41 -11.68
N LYS A 19 39.72 -7.96 -12.60
CA LYS A 19 41.09 -8.48 -12.78
C LYS A 19 42.14 -7.68 -12.01
N GLU A 20 41.72 -6.72 -11.18
CA GLU A 20 42.60 -5.85 -10.39
C GLU A 20 43.63 -5.06 -11.22
N LEU A 21 43.32 -4.79 -12.50
CA LEU A 21 44.21 -4.05 -13.39
C LEU A 21 44.02 -2.53 -13.23
N THR A 22 45.11 -1.78 -13.24
CA THR A 22 45.08 -0.32 -13.41
C THR A 22 44.74 0.07 -14.85
N GLN A 23 44.29 1.30 -15.07
CA GLN A 23 44.01 1.81 -16.43
C GLN A 23 45.29 1.83 -17.29
N GLU A 24 46.45 2.06 -16.68
CA GLU A 24 47.76 2.00 -17.34
C GLU A 24 48.11 0.59 -17.77
N GLU A 25 47.96 -0.39 -16.88
CA GLU A 25 48.21 -1.79 -17.21
C GLU A 25 47.29 -2.29 -18.31
N LEU A 26 46.01 -1.90 -18.31
CA LEU A 26 45.09 -2.23 -19.38
C LEU A 26 45.49 -1.55 -20.70
N GLY A 27 45.82 -0.25 -20.67
CA GLY A 27 46.18 0.53 -21.86
C GLY A 27 47.53 0.20 -22.48
N LYS A 28 48.48 -0.37 -21.71
CA LYS A 28 49.84 -0.67 -22.16
C LYS A 28 49.87 -1.46 -23.48
N GLY A 29 50.49 -0.86 -24.50
CA GLY A 29 50.60 -1.43 -25.85
C GLY A 29 49.35 -1.28 -26.74
N ILE A 30 48.33 -0.55 -26.27
CA ILE A 30 47.06 -0.34 -26.98
C ILE A 30 46.75 1.16 -27.13
N CYS A 31 46.65 1.89 -26.01
CA CYS A 31 46.36 3.33 -25.98
C CYS A 31 46.78 3.99 -24.66
N SER A 32 46.71 5.32 -24.57
CA SER A 32 47.06 6.06 -23.36
C SER A 32 46.06 5.85 -22.21
N VAL A 33 46.51 6.05 -20.96
CA VAL A 33 45.67 6.02 -19.76
C VAL A 33 44.46 6.94 -19.89
N THR A 34 44.69 8.16 -20.40
CA THR A 34 43.63 9.15 -20.64
C THR A 34 42.60 8.64 -21.64
N HIS A 35 43.02 7.87 -22.65
CA HIS A 35 42.12 7.26 -23.63
C HIS A 35 41.29 6.13 -22.99
N ILE A 36 41.88 5.27 -22.16
CA ILE A 36 41.14 4.25 -21.38
C ILE A 36 40.09 4.91 -20.47
N SER A 37 40.47 5.95 -19.73
CA SER A 37 39.56 6.66 -18.84
C SER A 37 38.36 7.26 -19.59
N LYS A 38 38.59 7.77 -20.80
CA LYS A 38 37.54 8.27 -21.69
C LYS A 38 36.62 7.17 -22.20
N ILE A 39 37.17 6.02 -22.60
CA ILE A 39 36.41 4.83 -23.00
C ILE A 39 35.52 4.37 -21.85
N GLU A 40 36.09 4.17 -20.66
CA GLU A 40 35.37 3.67 -19.48
C GLU A 40 34.24 4.60 -19.00
N ARG A 41 34.33 5.90 -19.30
CA ARG A 41 33.28 6.89 -19.01
C ARG A 41 32.22 7.00 -20.09
N GLY A 42 32.39 6.34 -21.25
CA GLY A 42 31.48 6.44 -22.38
C GLY A 42 31.55 7.77 -23.14
N ASN A 43 32.63 8.56 -22.94
CA ASN A 43 32.73 9.94 -23.43
C ASN A 43 33.40 10.09 -24.80
N THR A 44 33.72 9.00 -25.52
CA THR A 44 34.48 9.09 -26.79
C THR A 44 34.12 7.95 -27.73
N GLN A 45 33.96 8.26 -29.02
CA GLN A 45 33.97 7.26 -30.08
C GLN A 45 35.37 6.64 -30.13
N TYR A 46 35.45 5.35 -29.88
CA TYR A 46 36.68 4.56 -29.97
C TYR A 46 36.60 3.66 -31.20
N SER A 47 37.74 3.35 -31.79
CA SER A 47 37.77 2.49 -32.97
C SER A 47 37.46 1.03 -32.59
N PRO A 48 36.80 0.26 -33.46
CA PRO A 48 36.54 -1.17 -33.24
C PRO A 48 37.81 -1.97 -32.91
N GLU A 49 38.96 -1.55 -33.45
CA GLU A 49 40.26 -2.16 -33.23
C GLU A 49 40.75 -1.99 -31.79
N ILE A 50 40.62 -0.80 -31.20
CA ILE A 50 41.00 -0.55 -29.81
C ILE A 50 40.14 -1.40 -28.88
N THR A 51 38.83 -1.44 -29.12
CA THR A 51 37.90 -2.27 -28.34
C THR A 51 38.26 -3.75 -28.44
N HIS A 52 38.62 -4.23 -29.64
CA HIS A 52 39.02 -5.62 -29.84
C HIS A 52 40.29 -5.96 -29.04
N LEU A 53 41.31 -5.09 -29.09
CA LEU A 53 42.56 -5.28 -28.35
C LEU A 53 42.35 -5.28 -26.84
N LEU A 54 41.52 -4.37 -26.32
CA LEU A 54 41.16 -4.31 -24.90
C LEU A 54 40.38 -5.56 -24.47
N SER A 55 39.39 -5.99 -25.27
CA SER A 55 38.61 -7.20 -24.99
C SER A 55 39.50 -8.44 -24.96
N LYS A 56 40.44 -8.56 -25.91
CA LYS A 56 41.43 -9.66 -25.96
C LYS A 56 42.31 -9.69 -24.72
N LYS A 57 42.79 -8.52 -24.26
CA LYS A 57 43.62 -8.40 -23.05
C LYS A 57 42.83 -8.73 -21.78
N LEU A 58 41.57 -8.32 -21.73
CA LEU A 58 40.64 -8.70 -20.67
C LEU A 58 40.19 -10.17 -20.77
N GLY A 59 40.44 -10.86 -21.88
CA GLY A 59 40.03 -12.25 -22.09
C GLY A 59 38.51 -12.41 -22.13
N ILE A 60 37.79 -11.41 -22.63
CA ILE A 60 36.33 -11.39 -22.70
C ILE A 60 35.84 -11.26 -24.15
N ASP A 61 34.66 -11.81 -24.41
CA ASP A 61 33.89 -11.49 -25.60
C ASP A 61 32.93 -10.35 -25.28
N LEU A 62 33.32 -9.12 -25.63
CA LEU A 62 32.55 -7.93 -25.29
C LEU A 62 31.13 -7.94 -25.88
N LYS A 63 30.92 -8.54 -27.06
CA LYS A 63 29.57 -8.64 -27.64
C LYS A 63 28.69 -9.55 -26.80
N LYS A 64 29.24 -10.71 -26.40
CA LYS A 64 28.55 -11.65 -25.50
C LYS A 64 28.26 -11.00 -24.14
N GLU A 65 29.21 -10.27 -23.57
CA GLU A 65 29.01 -9.61 -22.27
C GLU A 65 28.00 -8.45 -22.33
N MET A 66 27.95 -7.70 -23.43
CA MET A 66 26.89 -6.72 -23.66
C MET A 66 25.51 -7.38 -23.70
N GLN A 67 25.38 -8.53 -24.37
CA GLN A 67 24.13 -9.29 -24.38
C GLN A 67 23.77 -9.81 -22.99
N SER A 68 24.75 -10.28 -22.21
CA SER A 68 24.54 -10.70 -20.81
C SER A 68 24.03 -9.55 -19.95
N LEU A 69 24.61 -8.35 -20.09
CA LEU A 69 24.17 -7.16 -19.34
C LEU A 69 22.75 -6.73 -19.72
N GLN A 70 22.41 -6.74 -21.02
CA GLN A 70 21.04 -6.46 -21.47
C GLN A 70 20.03 -7.48 -20.95
N LYS A 71 20.40 -8.77 -20.89
CA LYS A 71 19.57 -9.81 -20.29
C LYS A 71 19.37 -9.56 -18.79
N TYR A 72 20.43 -9.15 -18.10
CA TYR A 72 20.36 -8.83 -16.68
C TYR A 72 19.48 -7.59 -16.39
N GLU A 73 19.52 -6.56 -17.23
CA GLU A 73 18.60 -5.42 -17.12
C GLU A 73 17.15 -5.83 -17.26
N ARG A 74 16.84 -6.71 -18.23
CA ARG A 74 15.51 -7.27 -18.41
C ARG A 74 15.10 -8.15 -17.23
N LEU A 75 16.05 -8.88 -16.63
CA LEU A 75 15.79 -9.67 -15.43
C LEU A 75 15.39 -8.75 -14.25
N LEU A 76 16.04 -7.60 -14.09
CA LEU A 76 15.63 -6.60 -13.10
C LEU A 76 14.25 -6.01 -13.40
N ASP A 77 13.91 -5.76 -14.67
CA ASP A 77 12.55 -5.32 -15.06
C ASP A 77 11.51 -6.39 -14.73
N GLN A 78 11.76 -7.65 -15.09
CA GLN A 78 10.88 -8.78 -14.75
C GLN A 78 10.70 -8.93 -13.24
N TRP A 79 11.77 -8.74 -12.47
CA TRP A 79 11.70 -8.80 -11.02
C TRP A 79 10.81 -7.69 -10.46
N LEU A 80 10.95 -6.45 -10.94
CA LEU A 80 10.05 -5.35 -10.60
C LEU A 80 8.59 -5.66 -10.97
N ASP A 81 8.35 -6.14 -12.19
CA ASP A 81 7.00 -6.46 -12.66
C ASP A 81 6.35 -7.55 -11.79
N SER A 82 7.10 -8.59 -11.42
CA SER A 82 6.62 -9.64 -10.52
C SER A 82 6.23 -9.10 -9.13
N MET A 83 6.99 -8.12 -8.62
CA MET A 83 6.72 -7.43 -7.37
C MET A 83 5.46 -6.55 -7.46
N VAL A 84 5.27 -5.85 -8.57
CA VAL A 84 4.07 -5.03 -8.83
C VAL A 84 2.83 -5.91 -8.97
N LEU A 85 2.94 -7.04 -9.68
CA LEU A 85 1.86 -8.01 -9.90
C LEU A 85 1.60 -8.95 -8.71
N GLN A 86 2.38 -8.83 -7.63
CA GLN A 86 2.26 -9.63 -6.40
C GLN A 86 2.37 -11.15 -6.65
N GLN A 87 3.30 -11.57 -7.52
CA GLN A 87 3.54 -12.96 -7.88
C GLN A 87 4.59 -13.60 -6.97
N LYS A 88 4.20 -13.96 -5.74
CA LYS A 88 5.13 -14.40 -4.68
C LYS A 88 6.18 -15.42 -5.11
N SER A 89 5.78 -16.50 -5.78
CA SER A 89 6.72 -17.54 -6.24
C SER A 89 7.72 -17.02 -7.27
N GLU A 90 7.27 -16.11 -8.12
CA GLU A 90 8.09 -15.52 -9.18
C GLU A 90 9.06 -14.47 -8.63
N ILE A 91 8.64 -13.70 -7.63
CA ILE A 91 9.50 -12.75 -6.91
C ILE A 91 10.71 -13.47 -6.33
N GLU A 92 10.51 -14.61 -5.67
CA GLU A 92 11.60 -15.42 -5.08
C GLU A 92 12.49 -16.05 -6.15
N ARG A 93 11.90 -16.62 -7.20
CA ARG A 93 12.64 -17.23 -8.31
C ARG A 93 13.56 -16.20 -8.97
N LEU A 94 13.01 -15.04 -9.34
CA LEU A 94 13.76 -13.97 -9.99
C LEU A 94 14.79 -13.34 -9.06
N LYS A 95 14.49 -13.20 -7.76
CA LYS A 95 15.48 -12.74 -6.77
C LYS A 95 16.73 -13.62 -6.76
N ASN A 96 16.56 -14.95 -6.73
CA ASN A 96 17.69 -15.88 -6.74
C ASN A 96 18.51 -15.74 -8.03
N GLU A 97 17.87 -15.64 -9.20
CA GLU A 97 18.57 -15.42 -10.47
C GLU A 97 19.33 -14.09 -10.53
N VAL A 98 18.75 -13.04 -9.93
CA VAL A 98 19.37 -11.72 -9.82
C VAL A 98 20.61 -11.78 -8.92
N GLU A 99 20.51 -12.42 -7.76
CA GLU A 99 21.58 -12.49 -6.74
C GLU A 99 22.73 -13.44 -7.12
N GLU A 100 22.45 -14.54 -7.85
CA GLU A 100 23.48 -15.44 -8.39
C GLU A 100 24.33 -14.78 -9.49
N ASN A 101 23.83 -13.71 -10.11
CA ASN A 101 24.48 -13.05 -11.22
C ASN A 101 25.36 -11.87 -10.77
N ALA A 102 26.68 -12.07 -10.73
CA ALA A 102 27.65 -11.06 -10.33
C ALA A 102 27.62 -9.74 -11.13
N LEU A 103 26.87 -9.65 -12.24
CA LEU A 103 26.68 -8.42 -13.01
C LEU A 103 25.95 -7.31 -12.21
N PHE A 104 25.29 -7.63 -11.10
CA PHE A 104 24.68 -6.62 -10.21
C PHE A 104 25.68 -5.56 -9.70
N LEU A 105 26.98 -5.88 -9.71
CA LEU A 105 28.04 -4.96 -9.32
C LEU A 105 28.36 -3.89 -10.37
N ILE A 106 27.87 -4.04 -11.61
CA ILE A 106 28.11 -3.09 -12.70
C ILE A 106 27.34 -1.80 -12.44
N GLN A 107 28.04 -0.66 -12.51
CA GLN A 107 27.49 0.65 -12.15
C GLN A 107 26.17 1.00 -12.85
N SER A 108 25.98 0.60 -14.11
CA SER A 108 24.76 0.91 -14.88
C SER A 108 23.50 0.22 -14.35
N VAL A 109 23.63 -0.87 -13.60
CA VAL A 109 22.51 -1.68 -13.09
C VAL A 109 22.50 -1.78 -11.57
N LYS A 110 23.63 -1.48 -10.92
CA LYS A 110 23.82 -1.57 -9.46
C LYS A 110 22.82 -0.73 -8.68
N ASN A 111 22.57 0.50 -9.12
CA ASN A 111 21.65 1.41 -8.44
C ASN A 111 20.21 0.90 -8.51
N LYS A 112 19.74 0.54 -9.72
CA LYS A 112 18.47 -0.13 -9.93
C LYS A 112 18.34 -1.40 -9.08
N TYR A 113 19.35 -2.26 -9.05
CA TYR A 113 19.34 -3.46 -8.20
C TYR A 113 19.10 -3.12 -6.72
N PHE A 114 19.85 -2.18 -6.13
CA PHE A 114 19.67 -1.82 -4.72
C PHE A 114 18.30 -1.20 -4.43
N LEU A 115 17.76 -0.40 -5.36
CA LEU A 115 16.40 0.12 -5.25
C LEU A 115 15.35 -1.02 -5.28
N LEU A 116 15.51 -1.99 -6.17
CA LEU A 116 14.63 -3.16 -6.23
C LEU A 116 14.78 -4.07 -5.00
N GLN A 117 15.98 -4.19 -4.46
CA GLN A 117 16.23 -4.89 -3.21
C GLN A 117 15.54 -4.19 -2.02
N SER A 118 15.57 -2.86 -1.95
CA SER A 118 14.76 -2.10 -0.98
C SER A 118 13.27 -2.39 -1.15
N ARG A 119 12.76 -2.42 -2.37
CA ARG A 119 11.36 -2.77 -2.64
C ARG A 119 11.00 -4.16 -2.13
N TYR A 120 11.85 -5.14 -2.40
CA TYR A 120 11.69 -6.50 -1.88
C TYR A 120 11.61 -6.52 -0.35
N TYR A 121 12.52 -5.83 0.35
CA TYR A 121 12.44 -5.72 1.81
C TYR A 121 11.15 -5.06 2.31
N LEU A 122 10.65 -4.04 1.62
CA LEU A 122 9.35 -3.42 1.96
C LEU A 122 8.19 -4.41 1.79
N LEU A 123 8.22 -5.26 0.76
CA LEU A 123 7.20 -6.29 0.54
C LEU A 123 7.20 -7.37 1.64
N GLU A 124 8.39 -7.74 2.11
CA GLU A 124 8.57 -8.69 3.22
C GLU A 124 8.30 -8.04 4.60
N GLY A 125 7.96 -6.75 4.65
CA GLY A 125 7.72 -6.01 5.88
C GLY A 125 9.00 -5.63 6.65
N ASN A 126 10.18 -5.85 6.06
CA ASN A 126 11.47 -5.49 6.65
C ASN A 126 11.84 -4.03 6.36
N ILE A 127 11.09 -3.11 6.98
CA ILE A 127 11.23 -1.66 6.77
C ILE A 127 12.66 -1.19 7.09
N THR A 128 13.27 -1.68 8.17
CA THR A 128 14.61 -1.27 8.59
C THR A 128 15.68 -1.56 7.53
N GLN A 129 15.68 -2.75 6.92
CA GLN A 129 16.66 -3.07 5.87
C GLN A 129 16.41 -2.26 4.59
N ALA A 130 15.14 -2.02 4.23
CA ALA A 130 14.80 -1.16 3.12
C ALA A 130 15.36 0.26 3.33
N GLU A 131 15.17 0.84 4.51
CA GLU A 131 15.65 2.18 4.86
C GLU A 131 17.17 2.32 4.78
N ILE A 132 17.93 1.34 5.30
CA ILE A 132 19.41 1.36 5.23
C ILE A 132 19.87 1.51 3.77
N LEU A 133 19.26 0.77 2.85
CA LEU A 133 19.55 0.86 1.43
C LEU A 133 19.07 2.18 0.82
N LEU A 134 17.85 2.62 1.13
CA LEU A 134 17.28 3.86 0.60
C LEU A 134 18.06 5.10 1.06
N ASP A 135 18.53 5.14 2.31
CA ASP A 135 19.38 6.20 2.83
C ASP A 135 20.73 6.26 2.12
N LYS A 136 21.31 5.10 1.80
CA LYS A 136 22.51 5.03 0.96
C LYS A 136 22.23 5.59 -0.43
N MET A 137 21.10 5.22 -1.05
CA MET A 137 20.73 5.75 -2.37
C MET A 137 20.47 7.26 -2.34
N LYS A 138 19.85 7.77 -1.27
CA LYS A 138 19.60 9.19 -1.04
C LYS A 138 20.91 9.98 -0.93
N LYS A 139 21.92 9.46 -0.21
CA LYS A 139 23.26 10.07 -0.11
C LYS A 139 23.98 10.14 -1.46
N HIS A 140 23.78 9.15 -2.33
CA HIS A 140 24.39 9.06 -3.66
C HIS A 140 23.42 9.48 -4.78
N ARG A 141 22.42 10.32 -4.50
CA ARG A 141 21.37 10.72 -5.46
C ARG A 141 21.92 11.29 -6.79
N LYS A 142 23.11 11.92 -6.76
CA LYS A 142 23.77 12.47 -7.95
C LYS A 142 24.23 11.40 -8.96
N GLU A 143 24.33 10.14 -8.53
CA GLU A 143 24.71 9.00 -9.37
C GLU A 143 23.50 8.30 -10.00
N LEU A 144 22.28 8.71 -9.64
CA LEU A 144 21.05 8.15 -10.15
C LEU A 144 20.65 8.79 -11.48
N ASN A 145 20.15 7.98 -12.40
CA ASN A 145 19.48 8.50 -13.60
C ASN A 145 18.06 8.98 -13.26
N ALA A 146 17.40 9.67 -14.21
CA ALA A 146 16.05 10.23 -13.99
C ALA A 146 15.03 9.18 -13.51
N TYR A 147 15.01 8.00 -14.14
CA TYR A 147 14.11 6.91 -13.74
C TYR A 147 14.39 6.44 -12.31
N GLU A 148 15.67 6.26 -11.96
CA GLU A 148 16.09 5.81 -10.62
C GLU A 148 15.79 6.85 -9.52
N ILE A 149 15.87 8.14 -9.84
CA ILE A 149 15.46 9.21 -8.93
C ILE A 149 13.98 9.07 -8.58
N HIS A 150 13.12 8.86 -9.59
CA HIS A 150 11.67 8.70 -9.35
C HIS A 150 11.33 7.37 -8.69
N LEU A 151 12.05 6.30 -9.01
CA LEU A 151 11.94 5.02 -8.29
C LEU A 151 12.31 5.21 -6.81
N LEU A 152 13.37 5.97 -6.49
CA LEU A 152 13.74 6.30 -5.12
C LEU A 152 12.61 7.06 -4.39
N HIS A 153 12.00 8.06 -5.02
CA HIS A 153 10.86 8.78 -4.42
C HIS A 153 9.67 7.84 -4.17
N HIS A 154 9.36 6.96 -5.13
CA HIS A 154 8.29 5.98 -4.95
C HIS A 154 8.55 5.06 -3.74
N LEU A 155 9.77 4.55 -3.59
CA LEU A 155 10.12 3.65 -2.48
C LEU A 155 10.18 4.38 -1.12
N LEU A 156 10.65 5.62 -1.09
CA LEU A 156 10.58 6.47 0.10
C LEU A 156 9.11 6.74 0.48
N GLY A 157 8.27 7.03 -0.50
CA GLY A 157 6.82 7.18 -0.31
C GLY A 157 6.17 5.93 0.29
N ILE A 158 6.42 4.75 -0.29
CA ILE A 158 5.93 3.47 0.25
C ILE A 158 6.42 3.26 1.69
N THR A 159 7.68 3.58 1.97
CA THR A 159 8.27 3.44 3.31
C THR A 159 7.53 4.28 4.35
N GLU A 160 7.25 5.55 4.04
CA GLU A 160 6.53 6.44 4.96
C GLU A 160 5.05 6.05 5.10
N VAL A 161 4.40 5.54 4.03
CA VAL A 161 3.04 4.94 4.11
C VAL A 161 3.03 3.77 5.09
N LEU A 162 4.01 2.86 4.99
CA LEU A 162 4.09 1.69 5.89
C LEU A 162 4.35 2.06 7.35
N LYS A 163 4.98 3.22 7.60
CA LYS A 163 5.16 3.78 8.94
C LYS A 163 3.96 4.57 9.46
N GLY A 164 3.00 4.87 8.58
CA GLY A 164 1.84 5.70 8.90
C GLY A 164 2.08 7.21 8.81
N ASP A 165 3.24 7.67 8.31
CA ASP A 165 3.48 9.09 8.05
C ASP A 165 3.03 9.47 6.64
N PHE A 166 1.70 9.63 6.50
CA PHE A 166 1.07 9.90 5.21
C PHE A 166 1.42 11.29 4.65
N LYS A 167 1.75 12.26 5.50
CA LYS A 167 2.14 13.60 5.04
C LYS A 167 3.50 13.54 4.37
N LYS A 168 4.48 12.92 5.03
CA LYS A 168 5.83 12.73 4.49
C LYS A 168 5.85 11.80 3.29
N ALA A 169 4.95 10.81 3.25
CA ALA A 169 4.76 10.00 2.04
C ALA A 169 4.40 10.86 0.83
N LEU A 170 3.46 11.80 0.98
CA LEU A 170 3.05 12.71 -0.10
C LEU A 170 4.17 13.65 -0.53
N GLU A 171 5.03 14.11 0.38
CA GLU A 171 6.22 14.92 0.04
C GLU A 171 7.12 14.21 -0.97
N TYR A 172 7.28 12.88 -0.86
CA TYR A 172 8.05 12.12 -1.84
C TYR A 172 7.25 11.75 -3.08
N LEU A 173 6.01 11.28 -2.92
CA LEU A 173 5.23 10.73 -4.03
C LEU A 173 4.80 11.80 -5.05
N LEU A 174 4.57 13.04 -4.61
CA LEU A 174 4.16 14.14 -5.50
C LEU A 174 5.31 14.74 -6.31
N GLU A 175 6.56 14.41 -5.98
CA GLU A 175 7.75 14.79 -6.76
C GLU A 175 7.97 13.87 -7.99
N ILE A 176 7.20 12.78 -8.09
CA ILE A 176 7.34 11.80 -9.17
C ILE A 176 6.80 12.39 -10.49
N ASN A 177 7.64 12.37 -11.53
CA ASN A 177 7.24 12.74 -12.89
C ASN A 177 6.80 11.51 -13.69
N GLU A 178 5.50 11.43 -14.01
CA GLU A 178 4.87 10.31 -14.73
C GLU A 178 5.46 10.03 -16.12
N LYS A 179 6.12 11.02 -16.75
CA LYS A 179 6.77 10.85 -18.07
C LYS A 179 8.14 10.21 -17.96
N GLU A 180 8.82 10.40 -16.83
CA GLU A 180 10.14 9.84 -16.55
C GLU A 180 10.06 8.50 -15.81
N TYR A 181 8.95 8.26 -15.09
CA TYR A 181 8.68 7.03 -14.35
C TYR A 181 7.35 6.40 -14.76
N LEU A 182 7.44 5.37 -15.60
CA LEU A 182 6.27 4.75 -16.24
C LEU A 182 5.54 3.72 -15.35
N ASN A 183 6.06 3.42 -14.16
CA ASN A 183 5.33 2.58 -13.22
C ASN A 183 4.39 3.48 -12.40
N HIS A 184 3.16 3.66 -12.88
CA HIS A 184 2.17 4.55 -12.26
C HIS A 184 1.47 3.95 -11.04
N GLU A 185 1.98 2.85 -10.49
CA GLU A 185 1.55 2.31 -9.19
C GLU A 185 1.66 3.36 -8.06
N PHE A 186 2.54 4.36 -8.18
CA PHE A 186 2.69 5.40 -7.16
C PHE A 186 1.39 6.19 -6.92
N PHE A 187 0.49 6.30 -7.90
CA PHE A 187 -0.84 6.90 -7.69
C PHE A 187 -1.65 6.16 -6.64
N TYR A 188 -1.51 4.84 -6.53
CA TYR A 188 -2.17 4.05 -5.49
C TYR A 188 -1.67 4.44 -4.09
N GLN A 189 -0.36 4.67 -3.94
CA GLN A 189 0.22 5.12 -2.68
C GLN A 189 -0.24 6.52 -2.30
N ILE A 190 -0.38 7.42 -3.30
CA ILE A 190 -0.95 8.75 -3.10
C ILE A 190 -2.42 8.65 -2.65
N ALA A 191 -3.20 7.75 -3.26
CA ALA A 191 -4.59 7.52 -2.88
C ALA A 191 -4.72 7.02 -1.43
N ILE A 192 -3.87 6.07 -1.02
CA ILE A 192 -3.79 5.60 0.38
C ILE A 192 -3.47 6.77 1.32
N ALA A 193 -2.45 7.57 0.99
CA ALA A 193 -2.03 8.67 1.84
C ALA A 193 -3.15 9.71 2.00
N TYR A 194 -3.81 10.11 0.91
CA TYR A 194 -4.94 11.03 0.99
C TYR A 194 -6.16 10.45 1.71
N HIS A 195 -6.44 9.16 1.55
CA HIS A 195 -7.51 8.48 2.27
C HIS A 195 -7.29 8.55 3.79
N ASN A 196 -6.07 8.22 4.25
CA ASN A 196 -5.72 8.27 5.67
C ASN A 196 -5.56 9.69 6.22
N LEU A 197 -5.38 10.70 5.35
CA LEU A 197 -5.43 12.11 5.71
C LEU A 197 -6.83 12.72 5.54
N HIS A 198 -7.84 11.91 5.23
CA HIS A 198 -9.24 12.29 5.09
C HIS A 198 -9.54 13.26 3.94
N PHE A 199 -8.64 13.40 2.97
CA PHE A 199 -8.88 14.14 1.74
C PHE A 199 -9.62 13.27 0.70
N LYS A 200 -10.89 12.95 0.98
CA LYS A 200 -11.71 11.99 0.19
C LYS A 200 -11.70 12.24 -1.31
N VAL A 201 -11.88 13.49 -1.75
CA VAL A 201 -11.91 13.86 -3.18
C VAL A 201 -10.57 13.55 -3.86
N LYS A 202 -9.45 13.82 -3.18
CA LYS A 202 -8.11 13.50 -3.71
C LYS A 202 -7.86 11.99 -3.70
N ALA A 203 -8.26 11.30 -2.64
CA ALA A 203 -8.15 9.84 -2.54
C ALA A 203 -8.91 9.15 -3.69
N TYR A 204 -10.15 9.59 -3.95
CA TYR A 204 -10.96 9.13 -5.07
C TYR A 204 -10.25 9.39 -6.41
N TYR A 205 -9.82 10.62 -6.67
CA TYR A 205 -9.14 10.98 -7.92
C TYR A 205 -7.89 10.14 -8.19
N TYR A 206 -6.99 10.00 -7.21
CA TYR A 206 -5.77 9.21 -7.37
C TYR A 206 -6.04 7.70 -7.43
N SER A 207 -7.11 7.21 -6.80
CA SER A 207 -7.53 5.82 -6.94
C SER A 207 -8.00 5.49 -8.37
N GLU A 208 -8.65 6.45 -9.06
CA GLU A 208 -9.03 6.29 -10.47
C GLU A 208 -7.82 6.22 -11.40
N LEU A 209 -6.81 7.06 -11.17
CA LEU A 209 -5.56 7.02 -11.93
C LEU A 209 -4.83 5.68 -11.75
N ALA A 210 -4.76 5.20 -10.50
CA ALA A 210 -4.19 3.91 -10.19
C ALA A 210 -4.97 2.75 -10.85
N LEU A 211 -6.31 2.82 -10.82
CA LEU A 211 -7.19 1.82 -11.42
C LEU A 211 -6.98 1.71 -12.93
N ASP A 212 -6.87 2.83 -13.64
CA ASP A 212 -6.58 2.85 -15.08
C ASP A 212 -5.22 2.19 -15.39
N TYR A 213 -4.17 2.51 -14.62
CA TYR A 213 -2.87 1.88 -14.75
C TYR A 213 -2.92 0.36 -14.50
N PHE A 214 -3.58 -0.08 -13.43
CA PHE A 214 -3.68 -1.51 -13.11
C PHE A 214 -4.50 -2.30 -14.13
N ARG A 215 -5.52 -1.69 -14.73
CA ARG A 215 -6.26 -2.29 -15.87
C ARG A 215 -5.36 -2.45 -17.09
N LYS A 216 -4.63 -1.40 -17.47
CA LYS A 216 -3.69 -1.42 -18.63
C LYS A 216 -2.56 -2.43 -18.46
N THR A 217 -2.13 -2.67 -17.23
CA THR A 217 -1.05 -3.61 -16.88
C THR A 217 -1.54 -5.00 -16.47
N ASN A 218 -2.86 -5.28 -16.58
CA ASN A 218 -3.48 -6.54 -16.18
C ASN A 218 -3.18 -6.96 -14.73
N ASN A 219 -3.03 -5.99 -13.83
CA ASN A 219 -2.79 -6.23 -12.41
C ASN A 219 -4.12 -6.38 -11.66
N PHE A 220 -4.83 -7.49 -11.89
CA PHE A 220 -6.19 -7.69 -11.37
C PHE A 220 -6.28 -7.65 -9.83
N LYS A 221 -5.22 -8.06 -9.12
CA LYS A 221 -5.16 -7.94 -7.66
C LYS A 221 -5.15 -6.48 -7.21
N LYS A 222 -4.42 -5.62 -7.92
CA LYS A 222 -4.36 -4.19 -7.66
C LYS A 222 -5.56 -3.41 -8.18
N VAL A 223 -6.26 -3.92 -9.19
CA VAL A 223 -7.58 -3.40 -9.59
C VAL A 223 -8.55 -3.45 -8.40
N ILE A 224 -8.61 -4.58 -7.69
CA ILE A 224 -9.44 -4.71 -6.48
C ILE A 224 -9.02 -3.69 -5.41
N ASP A 225 -7.72 -3.57 -5.14
CA ASP A 225 -7.19 -2.62 -4.16
C ASP A 225 -7.59 -1.16 -4.48
N ALA A 226 -7.37 -0.72 -5.73
CA ALA A 226 -7.68 0.64 -6.15
C ALA A 226 -9.18 0.92 -6.15
N GLU A 227 -9.99 -0.02 -6.66
CA GLU A 227 -11.45 0.12 -6.69
C GLU A 227 -12.05 0.10 -5.27
N THR A 228 -11.43 -0.63 -4.32
CA THR A 228 -11.81 -0.58 -2.90
C THR A 228 -11.60 0.83 -2.31
N ILE A 229 -10.43 1.44 -2.53
CA ILE A 229 -10.15 2.81 -2.05
C ILE A 229 -11.12 3.80 -2.70
N LYS A 230 -11.41 3.65 -3.98
CA LYS A 230 -12.40 4.46 -4.69
C LYS A 230 -13.77 4.41 -4.01
N LEU A 231 -14.30 3.20 -3.77
CA LEU A 231 -15.63 2.99 -3.17
C LEU A 231 -15.72 3.57 -1.75
N ILE A 232 -14.70 3.39 -0.92
CA ILE A 232 -14.70 3.92 0.46
C ILE A 232 -14.71 5.46 0.48
N ASN A 233 -14.12 6.10 -0.52
CA ASN A 233 -14.02 7.56 -0.61
C ASN A 233 -15.08 8.19 -1.53
N GLU A 234 -16.01 7.38 -2.05
CA GLU A 234 -17.12 7.87 -2.87
C GLU A 234 -18.09 8.70 -2.00
N GLY A 235 -18.37 9.92 -2.45
CA GLY A 235 -19.29 10.82 -1.75
C GLY A 235 -20.74 10.35 -1.87
N ARG A 236 -21.53 10.57 -0.81
CA ARG A 236 -22.98 10.34 -0.83
C ARG A 236 -23.69 11.65 -1.21
N ASN A 237 -23.75 11.93 -2.51
CA ASN A 237 -24.41 13.12 -3.08
C ASN A 237 -25.78 12.74 -3.68
N GLU A 238 -26.47 13.70 -4.31
CA GLU A 238 -27.79 13.50 -4.91
C GLU A 238 -27.83 12.41 -6.01
N LEU A 239 -26.69 12.05 -6.59
CA LEU A 239 -26.55 11.01 -7.62
C LEU A 239 -26.20 9.64 -7.02
N TRP A 240 -26.04 9.54 -5.71
CA TRP A 240 -25.65 8.31 -5.03
C TRP A 240 -26.80 7.29 -5.02
N ASN A 241 -26.51 6.09 -5.51
CA ASN A 241 -27.43 4.95 -5.48
C ASN A 241 -26.82 3.80 -4.66
N PHE A 242 -27.50 3.43 -3.58
CA PHE A 242 -27.05 2.36 -2.69
C PHE A 242 -27.01 0.99 -3.37
N GLU A 243 -27.97 0.66 -4.23
CA GLU A 243 -28.01 -0.63 -4.93
C GLU A 243 -26.82 -0.77 -5.90
N ASP A 244 -26.49 0.29 -6.63
CA ASP A 244 -25.34 0.33 -7.53
C ASP A 244 -23.99 0.23 -6.76
N LEU A 245 -23.90 0.82 -5.57
CA LEU A 245 -22.76 0.64 -4.65
C LEU A 245 -22.63 -0.84 -4.24
N VAL A 246 -23.72 -1.46 -3.81
CA VAL A 246 -23.78 -2.87 -3.41
C VAL A 246 -23.37 -3.79 -4.57
N ASP A 247 -23.86 -3.51 -5.79
CA ASP A 247 -23.50 -4.27 -7.00
C ASP A 247 -22.01 -4.15 -7.35
N ARG A 248 -21.41 -2.97 -7.20
CA ARG A 248 -19.96 -2.79 -7.35
C ARG A 248 -19.17 -3.62 -6.33
N TYR A 249 -19.54 -3.57 -5.05
CA TYR A 249 -18.90 -4.39 -4.02
C TYR A 249 -19.02 -5.89 -4.33
N ASN A 250 -20.23 -6.37 -4.69
CA ASN A 250 -20.47 -7.78 -5.01
C ASN A 250 -19.63 -8.25 -6.22
N ARG A 251 -19.46 -7.41 -7.24
CA ARG A 251 -18.57 -7.73 -8.37
C ARG A 251 -17.12 -7.90 -7.93
N LEU A 252 -16.60 -7.01 -7.08
CA LEU A 252 -15.24 -7.14 -6.53
C LEU A 252 -15.09 -8.38 -5.65
N ILE A 253 -16.09 -8.69 -4.83
CA ILE A 253 -16.11 -9.90 -3.99
C ILE A 253 -16.03 -11.17 -4.86
N ALA A 254 -16.80 -11.23 -5.94
CA ALA A 254 -16.74 -12.34 -6.89
C ALA A 254 -15.38 -12.45 -7.59
N GLN A 255 -14.74 -11.32 -7.92
CA GLN A 255 -13.37 -11.32 -8.45
C GLN A 255 -12.34 -11.87 -7.44
N CYS A 256 -12.49 -11.55 -6.16
CA CYS A 256 -11.64 -12.13 -5.12
C CYS A 256 -11.75 -13.66 -5.07
N ASP A 257 -12.93 -14.23 -5.32
CA ASP A 257 -13.11 -15.69 -5.38
C ASP A 257 -12.37 -16.30 -6.57
N ILE A 258 -12.44 -15.66 -7.75
CA ILE A 258 -11.71 -16.10 -8.96
C ILE A 258 -10.19 -16.05 -8.73
N LEU A 259 -9.70 -15.02 -8.04
CA LEU A 259 -8.28 -14.79 -7.79
C LEU A 259 -7.75 -15.46 -6.52
N ASN A 260 -8.60 -16.13 -5.74
CA ASN A 260 -8.29 -16.71 -4.42
C ASN A 260 -7.73 -15.67 -3.42
N GLU A 261 -8.24 -14.44 -3.45
CA GLU A 261 -7.80 -13.33 -2.61
C GLU A 261 -8.68 -13.19 -1.35
N THR A 262 -8.58 -14.17 -0.44
CA THR A 262 -9.42 -14.26 0.77
C THR A 262 -9.34 -13.03 1.67
N SER A 263 -8.14 -12.46 1.86
CA SER A 263 -7.97 -11.27 2.72
C SER A 263 -8.65 -10.04 2.14
N LYS A 264 -8.58 -9.85 0.80
CA LYS A 264 -9.27 -8.74 0.12
C LYS A 264 -10.79 -8.93 0.15
N LYS A 265 -11.26 -10.17 -0.02
CA LYS A 265 -12.68 -10.53 0.15
C LYS A 265 -13.20 -10.16 1.54
N ALA A 266 -12.46 -10.49 2.60
CA ALA A 266 -12.85 -10.13 3.97
C ALA A 266 -12.94 -8.61 4.17
N ALA A 267 -12.00 -7.84 3.62
CA ALA A 267 -12.05 -6.37 3.68
C ALA A 267 -13.27 -5.79 2.94
N LEU A 268 -13.56 -6.27 1.73
CA LEU A 268 -14.72 -5.84 0.96
C LEU A 268 -16.05 -6.17 1.66
N LEU A 269 -16.18 -7.39 2.22
CA LEU A 269 -17.35 -7.79 2.99
C LEU A 269 -17.53 -6.94 4.25
N SER A 270 -16.43 -6.63 4.96
CA SER A 270 -16.43 -5.73 6.12
C SER A 270 -16.93 -4.34 5.75
N ASN A 271 -16.47 -3.80 4.62
CA ASN A 271 -16.88 -2.48 4.16
C ASN A 271 -18.35 -2.48 3.74
N LEU A 272 -18.78 -3.49 2.98
CA LEU A 272 -20.17 -3.63 2.56
C LEU A 272 -21.10 -3.78 3.78
N ALA A 273 -20.69 -4.54 4.80
CA ALA A 273 -21.42 -4.65 6.06
C ALA A 273 -21.58 -3.29 6.76
N TYR A 274 -20.51 -2.49 6.78
CA TYR A 274 -20.56 -1.13 7.32
C TYR A 274 -21.51 -0.23 6.51
N GLU A 275 -21.49 -0.32 5.17
CA GLU A 275 -22.39 0.46 4.31
C GLU A 275 -23.86 0.11 4.56
N HIS A 276 -24.21 -1.17 4.68
CA HIS A 276 -25.57 -1.60 5.08
C HIS A 276 -25.95 -1.11 6.48
N SER A 277 -25.06 -1.24 7.46
CA SER A 277 -25.32 -0.76 8.82
C SER A 277 -25.54 0.75 8.86
N TYR A 278 -24.73 1.51 8.12
CA TYR A 278 -24.87 2.95 8.01
C TYR A 278 -26.23 3.36 7.40
N ALA A 279 -26.70 2.60 6.41
CA ALA A 279 -28.00 2.78 5.76
C ALA A 279 -29.20 2.31 6.62
N GLY A 280 -28.95 1.69 7.78
CA GLY A 280 -29.98 1.17 8.69
C GLY A 280 -30.43 -0.26 8.37
N ASP A 281 -29.86 -0.89 7.35
CA ASP A 281 -30.13 -2.29 6.97
C ASP A 281 -29.28 -3.25 7.81
N ASN A 282 -29.66 -3.36 9.09
CA ASN A 282 -28.92 -4.18 10.06
C ASN A 282 -28.98 -5.69 9.74
N GLU A 283 -30.05 -6.14 9.09
CA GLU A 283 -30.23 -7.55 8.70
C GLU A 283 -29.19 -8.00 7.67
N ASN A 284 -28.96 -7.23 6.61
CA ASN A 284 -27.92 -7.57 5.64
C ASN A 284 -26.52 -7.28 6.19
N ALA A 285 -26.35 -6.19 6.94
CA ALA A 285 -25.08 -5.89 7.61
C ALA A 285 -24.60 -7.05 8.48
N LYS A 286 -25.49 -7.60 9.32
CA LYS A 286 -25.26 -8.79 10.13
C LYS A 286 -24.71 -9.96 9.28
N LYS A 287 -25.38 -10.32 8.19
CA LYS A 287 -24.97 -11.43 7.30
C LYS A 287 -23.57 -11.21 6.71
N TYR A 288 -23.25 -9.98 6.30
CA TYR A 288 -21.92 -9.68 5.75
C TYR A 288 -20.83 -9.67 6.82
N TYR A 289 -21.13 -9.20 8.04
CA TYR A 289 -20.22 -9.33 9.17
C TYR A 289 -19.97 -10.79 9.56
N GLU A 290 -20.99 -11.65 9.59
CA GLU A 290 -20.84 -13.09 9.84
C GLU A 290 -19.90 -13.75 8.83
N LYS A 291 -20.11 -13.48 7.53
CA LYS A 291 -19.23 -13.96 6.46
C LYS A 291 -17.79 -13.47 6.68
N THR A 292 -17.62 -12.20 7.04
CA THR A 292 -16.30 -11.63 7.33
C THR A 292 -15.63 -12.32 8.53
N LEU A 293 -16.35 -12.48 9.64
CA LEU A 293 -15.84 -13.14 10.85
C LEU A 293 -15.48 -14.60 10.60
N SER A 294 -16.23 -15.31 9.76
CA SER A 294 -15.89 -16.67 9.32
C SER A 294 -14.55 -16.72 8.57
N LEU A 295 -14.28 -15.74 7.69
CA LEU A 295 -13.00 -15.66 6.97
C LEU A 295 -11.84 -15.28 7.90
N LEU A 296 -12.10 -14.47 8.92
CA LEU A 296 -11.13 -14.04 9.93
C LEU A 296 -10.95 -15.05 11.07
N GLY A 297 -11.67 -16.18 11.07
CA GLY A 297 -11.74 -17.11 12.20
C GLY A 297 -10.40 -17.68 12.67
N LYS A 298 -9.36 -17.68 11.83
CA LYS A 298 -7.99 -18.08 12.20
C LYS A 298 -7.22 -17.00 12.96
N ASN A 299 -7.64 -15.74 12.87
CA ASN A 299 -6.96 -14.56 13.40
C ASN A 299 -7.87 -13.78 14.37
N LYS A 300 -8.51 -14.47 15.31
CA LYS A 300 -9.45 -13.86 16.29
C LYS A 300 -8.78 -12.79 17.17
N ASN A 301 -7.49 -12.94 17.46
CA ASN A 301 -6.72 -12.00 18.26
C ASN A 301 -6.15 -10.86 17.40
N SER A 302 -7.01 -10.14 16.70
CA SER A 302 -6.60 -9.01 15.86
C SER A 302 -7.59 -7.83 15.94
N PRO A 303 -7.13 -6.58 15.82
CA PRO A 303 -8.01 -5.42 15.77
C PRO A 303 -9.06 -5.50 14.65
N THR A 304 -8.70 -6.10 13.51
CA THR A 304 -9.61 -6.29 12.37
C THR A 304 -10.78 -7.22 12.72
N TYR A 305 -10.50 -8.32 13.43
CA TYR A 305 -11.55 -9.21 13.91
C TYR A 305 -12.46 -8.50 14.92
N LEU A 306 -11.88 -7.80 15.90
CA LEU A 306 -12.64 -7.06 16.91
C LEU A 306 -13.56 -6.00 16.30
N ASN A 307 -13.06 -5.22 15.34
CA ASN A 307 -13.87 -4.20 14.66
C ASN A 307 -15.08 -4.81 13.93
N ASN A 308 -14.91 -5.96 13.29
CA ASN A 308 -16.01 -6.67 12.65
C ASN A 308 -16.98 -7.30 13.65
N LEU A 309 -16.47 -7.78 14.79
CA LEU A 309 -17.30 -8.32 15.87
C LEU A 309 -18.14 -7.22 16.53
N ILE A 310 -17.57 -6.03 16.73
CA ILE A 310 -18.29 -4.84 17.21
C ILE A 310 -19.44 -4.50 16.26
N GLY A 311 -19.16 -4.43 14.95
CA GLY A 311 -20.20 -4.19 13.94
C GLY A 311 -21.30 -5.25 13.93
N TYR A 312 -20.92 -6.53 14.00
CA TYR A 312 -21.86 -7.64 14.09
C TYR A 312 -22.79 -7.53 15.30
N VAL A 313 -22.21 -7.36 16.49
CA VAL A 313 -22.95 -7.25 17.76
C VAL A 313 -23.85 -6.02 17.75
N TYR A 314 -23.35 -4.88 17.24
CA TYR A 314 -24.13 -3.67 17.08
C TYR A 314 -25.38 -3.91 16.22
N CYS A 315 -25.22 -4.48 15.02
CA CYS A 315 -26.35 -4.80 14.14
C CYS A 315 -27.34 -5.76 14.81
N CYS A 316 -26.85 -6.78 15.52
CA CYS A 316 -27.70 -7.70 16.26
C CYS A 316 -28.57 -6.96 17.29
N LEU A 317 -28.00 -6.07 18.11
CA LEU A 317 -28.73 -5.29 19.11
C LEU A 317 -29.81 -4.34 18.53
N HIS A 318 -29.74 -4.04 17.23
CA HIS A 318 -30.65 -3.14 16.53
C HIS A 318 -31.66 -3.86 15.62
N ILE A 319 -31.72 -5.20 15.66
CA ILE A 319 -32.74 -6.00 14.96
C ILE A 319 -33.80 -6.43 15.98
N GLU A 320 -35.08 -6.20 15.67
CA GLU A 320 -36.21 -6.67 16.49
C GLU A 320 -36.46 -8.17 16.26
N GLY A 321 -36.56 -8.97 17.33
CA GLY A 321 -36.90 -10.40 17.26
C GLY A 321 -36.22 -11.27 18.32
N ASP A 322 -36.52 -12.57 18.31
CA ASP A 322 -35.87 -13.57 19.19
C ASP A 322 -34.41 -13.77 18.76
N GLN A 323 -33.52 -12.99 19.35
CA GLN A 323 -32.09 -13.26 19.30
C GLN A 323 -31.68 -14.14 20.46
N ASP A 324 -30.65 -14.97 20.25
CA ASP A 324 -30.02 -15.71 21.32
C ASP A 324 -29.25 -14.72 22.22
N GLU A 325 -29.95 -14.19 23.23
CA GLU A 325 -29.39 -13.24 24.20
C GLU A 325 -28.15 -13.80 24.91
N GLN A 326 -28.12 -15.12 25.15
CA GLN A 326 -26.99 -15.78 25.78
C GLN A 326 -25.77 -15.78 24.86
N GLN A 327 -25.96 -16.10 23.58
CA GLN A 327 -24.91 -16.01 22.58
C GLN A 327 -24.37 -14.58 22.45
N LEU A 328 -25.26 -13.58 22.39
CA LEU A 328 -24.87 -12.19 22.22
C LEU A 328 -24.04 -11.68 23.41
N LYS A 329 -24.47 -12.01 24.63
CA LYS A 329 -23.72 -11.71 25.85
C LYS A 329 -22.33 -12.35 25.83
N GLN A 330 -22.24 -13.62 25.45
CA GLN A 330 -20.95 -14.31 25.32
C GLN A 330 -20.02 -13.64 24.30
N LEU A 331 -20.56 -13.20 23.16
CA LEU A 331 -19.77 -12.50 22.14
C LEU A 331 -19.21 -11.16 22.64
N ILE A 332 -19.99 -10.41 23.41
CA ILE A 332 -19.54 -9.15 24.05
C ILE A 332 -18.41 -9.45 25.04
N GLU A 333 -18.58 -10.45 25.91
CA GLU A 333 -17.59 -10.84 26.91
C GLU A 333 -16.29 -11.34 26.27
N ILE A 334 -16.38 -12.21 25.27
CA ILE A 334 -15.23 -12.72 24.50
C ILE A 334 -14.50 -11.58 23.79
N GLY A 335 -15.23 -10.70 23.09
CA GLY A 335 -14.65 -9.55 22.41
C GLY A 335 -13.93 -8.60 23.37
N SER A 336 -14.53 -8.35 24.53
CA SER A 336 -13.94 -7.54 25.60
C SER A 336 -12.65 -8.17 26.14
N GLN A 337 -12.63 -9.50 26.33
CA GLN A 337 -11.43 -10.20 26.79
C GLN A 337 -10.31 -10.17 25.75
N ILE A 338 -10.61 -10.47 24.49
CA ILE A 338 -9.64 -10.39 23.39
C ILE A 338 -9.05 -8.98 23.30
N ALA A 339 -9.89 -7.94 23.40
CA ALA A 339 -9.43 -6.55 23.38
C ALA A 339 -8.43 -6.24 24.51
N LYS A 340 -8.65 -6.76 25.72
CA LYS A 340 -7.70 -6.63 26.83
C LYS A 340 -6.39 -7.38 26.54
N ASP A 341 -6.49 -8.61 26.06
CA ASP A 341 -5.35 -9.50 25.82
C ASP A 341 -4.39 -8.93 24.77
N ILE A 342 -4.93 -8.25 23.74
CA ILE A 342 -4.12 -7.58 22.70
C ILE A 342 -3.85 -6.10 23.01
N HIS A 343 -4.25 -5.61 24.18
CA HIS A 343 -4.14 -4.22 24.61
C HIS A 343 -4.80 -3.19 23.65
N ASP A 344 -5.86 -3.59 22.95
CA ASP A 344 -6.66 -2.69 22.12
C ASP A 344 -7.71 -1.97 22.97
N GLN A 345 -7.29 -0.84 23.52
CA GLN A 345 -8.14 0.00 24.36
C GLN A 345 -9.39 0.51 23.61
N SER A 346 -9.31 0.74 22.29
CA SER A 346 -10.47 1.25 21.54
C SER A 346 -11.56 0.21 21.43
N SER A 347 -11.20 -1.00 21.00
CA SER A 347 -12.15 -2.10 20.93
C SER A 347 -12.74 -2.40 22.31
N TYR A 348 -11.95 -2.33 23.37
CA TYR A 348 -12.44 -2.51 24.74
C TYR A 348 -13.51 -1.48 25.14
N GLN A 349 -13.32 -0.19 24.81
CA GLN A 349 -14.35 0.83 25.06
C GLN A 349 -15.63 0.56 24.26
N PHE A 350 -15.50 0.12 23.00
CA PHE A 350 -16.68 -0.24 22.19
C PHE A 350 -17.45 -1.43 22.77
N PHE A 351 -16.79 -2.48 23.25
CA PHE A 351 -17.51 -3.59 23.91
C PHE A 351 -18.20 -3.15 25.21
N LYS A 352 -17.59 -2.23 25.97
CA LYS A 352 -18.25 -1.66 27.16
C LYS A 352 -19.50 -0.86 26.77
N MET A 353 -19.42 -0.07 25.70
CA MET A 353 -20.58 0.64 25.14
C MET A 353 -21.68 -0.35 24.72
N LEU A 354 -21.33 -1.43 24.01
CA LEU A 354 -22.28 -2.46 23.58
C LEU A 354 -22.92 -3.21 24.76
N SER A 355 -22.18 -3.44 25.86
CA SER A 355 -22.74 -4.02 27.09
C SER A 355 -23.84 -3.14 27.69
N LEU A 356 -23.65 -1.81 27.72
CA LEU A 356 -24.67 -0.87 28.20
C LEU A 356 -25.94 -0.90 27.33
N LEU A 357 -25.76 -1.03 26.01
CA LEU A 357 -26.87 -1.15 25.08
C LEU A 357 -27.63 -2.47 25.27
N PHE A 358 -26.89 -3.59 25.38
CA PHE A 358 -27.46 -4.92 25.64
C PHE A 358 -28.25 -4.98 26.95
N GLU A 359 -27.75 -4.35 28.02
CA GLU A 359 -28.43 -4.28 29.32
C GLU A 359 -29.61 -3.27 29.35
N ASN A 360 -29.97 -2.69 28.20
CA ASN A 360 -31.01 -1.67 28.04
C ASN A 360 -30.80 -0.43 28.92
N LYS A 361 -29.54 -0.09 29.25
CA LYS A 361 -29.17 1.07 30.07
C LYS A 361 -28.99 2.32 29.20
N LYS A 362 -30.05 2.72 28.50
CA LYS A 362 -30.02 3.79 27.46
C LYS A 362 -29.34 5.09 27.91
N ASN A 363 -29.69 5.62 29.10
CA ASN A 363 -29.08 6.87 29.58
C ASN A 363 -27.56 6.74 29.78
N GLN A 364 -27.09 5.61 30.32
CA GLN A 364 -25.66 5.36 30.50
C GLN A 364 -24.96 5.13 29.16
N TYR A 365 -25.62 4.49 28.20
CA TYR A 365 -25.11 4.29 26.84
C TYR A 365 -24.82 5.62 26.14
N TYR A 366 -25.79 6.54 26.09
CA TYR A 366 -25.60 7.84 25.44
C TYR A 366 -24.59 8.72 26.17
N GLN A 367 -24.60 8.73 27.50
CA GLN A 367 -23.57 9.41 28.29
C GLN A 367 -22.18 8.85 27.99
N PHE A 368 -22.04 7.52 27.89
CA PHE A 368 -20.77 6.89 27.58
C PHE A 368 -20.27 7.20 26.17
N ILE A 369 -21.18 7.33 25.19
CA ILE A 369 -20.81 7.80 23.86
C ILE A 369 -20.22 9.21 23.91
N GLU A 370 -20.92 10.14 24.57
CA GLU A 370 -20.54 11.54 24.68
C GLU A 370 -19.22 11.73 25.44
N GLU A 371 -19.02 11.02 26.55
CA GLU A 371 -17.86 11.22 27.44
C GLU A 371 -16.64 10.37 27.09
N LYS A 372 -16.81 9.26 26.36
CA LYS A 372 -15.73 8.28 26.10
C LYS A 372 -15.54 7.98 24.61
N ILE A 373 -16.59 7.63 23.89
CA ILE A 373 -16.46 7.17 22.50
C ILE A 373 -16.10 8.33 21.58
N ILE A 374 -16.85 9.43 21.61
CA ILE A 374 -16.58 10.60 20.75
C ILE A 374 -15.16 11.17 20.99
N PRO A 375 -14.75 11.48 22.23
CA PRO A 375 -13.40 11.99 22.49
C PRO A 375 -12.29 11.04 22.03
N MET A 376 -12.47 9.73 22.23
CA MET A 376 -11.52 8.72 21.75
C MET A 376 -11.43 8.70 20.23
N LEU A 377 -12.55 8.88 19.51
CA LEU A 377 -12.56 8.90 18.05
C LEU A 377 -11.96 10.19 17.48
N GLU A 378 -12.16 11.32 18.14
CA GLU A 378 -11.49 12.59 17.82
C GLU A 378 -9.98 12.47 17.98
N GLU A 379 -9.51 11.98 19.14
CA GLU A 379 -8.08 11.79 19.42
C GLU A 379 -7.41 10.88 18.39
N LYS A 380 -8.11 9.82 17.97
CA LYS A 380 -7.59 8.83 17.01
C LYS A 380 -7.84 9.16 15.54
N GLY A 381 -8.46 10.30 15.23
CA GLY A 381 -8.78 10.70 13.85
C GLY A 381 -9.71 9.73 13.12
N LYS A 382 -10.64 9.08 13.83
CA LYS A 382 -11.55 8.08 13.25
C LYS A 382 -12.82 8.72 12.68
N HIS A 383 -12.66 9.62 11.70
CA HIS A 383 -13.74 10.50 11.22
C HIS A 383 -15.01 9.78 10.76
N GLN A 384 -14.91 8.65 10.05
CA GLN A 384 -16.09 7.92 9.55
C GLN A 384 -16.94 7.33 10.70
N GLN A 385 -16.27 6.76 11.70
CA GLN A 385 -16.93 6.26 12.92
C GLN A 385 -17.46 7.43 13.76
N LEU A 386 -16.71 8.54 13.86
CA LEU A 386 -17.12 9.74 14.57
C LEU A 386 -18.45 10.30 14.02
N GLN A 387 -18.56 10.47 12.71
CA GLN A 387 -19.81 10.92 12.07
C GLN A 387 -21.00 10.00 12.40
N THR A 388 -20.76 8.69 12.52
CA THR A 388 -21.81 7.72 12.87
C THR A 388 -22.37 8.01 14.27
N TYR A 389 -21.50 8.17 15.26
CA TYR A 389 -21.93 8.45 16.64
C TYR A 389 -22.42 9.88 16.84
N GLU A 390 -21.88 10.88 16.12
CA GLU A 390 -22.43 12.23 16.12
C GLU A 390 -23.87 12.26 15.60
N ARG A 391 -24.18 11.47 14.56
CA ARG A 391 -25.56 11.30 14.07
C ARG A 391 -26.45 10.61 15.10
N THR A 392 -25.95 9.57 15.77
CA THR A 392 -26.68 8.89 16.86
C THR A 392 -27.00 9.86 18.00
N MET A 393 -26.04 10.68 18.43
CA MET A 393 -26.27 11.68 19.49
C MET A 393 -27.22 12.79 19.04
N TYR A 394 -27.13 13.23 17.78
CA TYR A 394 -28.07 14.19 17.20
C TYR A 394 -29.52 13.66 17.28
N GLN A 395 -29.76 12.43 16.80
CA GLN A 395 -31.09 11.81 16.83
C GLN A 395 -31.60 11.65 18.26
N HIS A 396 -30.74 11.17 19.18
CA HIS A 396 -31.08 11.01 20.58
C HIS A 396 -31.56 12.31 21.24
N TYR A 397 -30.83 13.41 21.08
CA TYR A 397 -31.21 14.68 21.70
C TYR A 397 -32.43 15.32 21.03
N LEU A 398 -32.65 15.05 19.74
CA LEU A 398 -33.86 15.47 19.04
C LEU A 398 -35.09 14.76 19.60
N GLU A 399 -35.02 13.44 19.83
CA GLU A 399 -36.09 12.65 20.45
C GLU A 399 -36.38 13.05 21.90
N GLN A 400 -35.37 13.48 22.65
CA GLN A 400 -35.52 14.01 24.00
C GLN A 400 -36.07 15.45 24.05
N GLY A 401 -36.20 16.13 22.90
CA GLY A 401 -36.58 17.54 22.84
C GLY A 401 -35.48 18.53 23.29
N ASN A 402 -34.24 18.07 23.44
CA ASN A 402 -33.10 18.92 23.80
C ASN A 402 -32.52 19.60 22.55
N GLN A 403 -33.14 20.72 22.15
CA GLN A 403 -32.79 21.45 20.93
C GLN A 403 -31.37 22.01 20.92
N GLU A 404 -30.85 22.44 22.07
CA GLU A 404 -29.50 23.01 22.18
C GLU A 404 -28.42 21.97 21.83
N LYS A 405 -28.47 20.81 22.48
CA LYS A 405 -27.53 19.73 22.18
C LYS A 405 -27.72 19.15 20.78
N ALA A 406 -28.96 19.02 20.31
CA ALA A 406 -29.22 18.61 18.93
C ALA A 406 -28.56 19.57 17.92
N LEU A 407 -28.68 20.89 18.12
CA LEU A 407 -28.04 21.88 17.26
C LEU A 407 -26.50 21.82 17.33
N GLN A 408 -25.94 21.55 18.52
CA GLN A 408 -24.50 21.35 18.69
C GLN A 408 -23.98 20.18 17.84
N TYR A 409 -24.62 19.01 17.90
CA TYR A 409 -24.23 17.86 17.09
C TYR A 409 -24.51 18.06 15.60
N ALA A 410 -25.58 18.75 15.22
CA ALA A 410 -25.84 19.12 13.84
C ALA A 410 -24.72 19.99 13.26
N SER A 411 -24.23 20.97 14.04
CA SER A 411 -23.11 21.84 13.63
C SER A 411 -21.82 21.05 13.40
N ARG A 412 -21.53 20.06 14.26
CA ARG A 412 -20.37 19.17 14.11
C ARG A 412 -20.46 18.33 12.82
N LEU A 413 -21.64 17.79 12.52
CA LEU A 413 -21.87 17.02 11.28
C LEU A 413 -21.67 17.86 10.01
N VAL A 414 -22.01 19.15 10.04
CA VAL A 414 -21.79 20.07 8.90
C VAL A 414 -20.31 20.44 8.75
N GLN A 415 -19.58 20.64 9.85
CA GLN A 415 -18.15 20.99 9.82
C GLN A 415 -17.24 19.81 9.40
N ASN A 416 -17.70 18.57 9.63
CA ASN A 416 -16.96 17.34 9.33
C ASN A 416 -17.30 16.72 7.95
N CYS A 417 -18.17 17.35 7.15
CA CYS A 417 -18.45 16.97 5.76
C CYS A 417 -17.40 17.59 4.82
#